data_AF-A0A098MEX8-F1
#
_entry.id   AF-A0A098MEX8-F1
#
_cell.length_a   1.000
_cell.length_b   1.000
_cell.length_c   1.000
_cell.angle_alpha   90.00
_cell.angle_beta   90.00
_cell.angle_gamma   90.00
#
_symmetry.space_group_name_H-M   'P 1'
#
loop_
_entity.id
_entity.type
_entity.pdbx_description
1 polymer ?
#
loop_
_entity_poly.entity_id
_entity_poly.type
_entity_poly.pdbx_seq_one_letter_code
_entity_poly.pdbx_strand_id
1 'polypeptide(L)'
;MPDHRGWLTKNEMMDTGAACFIPDAIGAFTGKWYGSPPDKGILLTRKRCKDLGCPVDDEQATAYMYIAQTKTDYRYAPFYHRSLDVLDIKKITYLEQRVLQKEIDAMEARKDGSI
;
A
#
# COMPACT_ATOMS: atom_id res chain seq x y z
N MET A 1 -0.06 -11.44 18.10
CA MET A 1 0.17 -10.00 18.32
C MET A 1 1.27 -9.48 17.40
N PRO A 2 1.05 -8.36 16.70
CA PRO A 2 2.10 -7.74 15.85
C PRO A 2 3.36 -7.37 16.64
N ASP A 3 4.49 -7.23 15.95
CA ASP A 3 5.71 -6.66 16.54
C ASP A 3 5.62 -5.13 16.74
N HIS A 4 6.68 -4.51 17.27
CA HIS A 4 6.76 -3.06 17.49
C HIS A 4 6.65 -2.21 16.19
N ARG A 5 6.79 -2.83 15.01
CA ARG A 5 6.63 -2.18 13.69
C ARG A 5 5.24 -2.43 13.11
N GLY A 6 4.40 -3.20 13.80
CA GLY A 6 3.10 -3.67 13.30
C GLY A 6 3.22 -4.82 12.29
N TRP A 7 4.37 -5.47 12.20
CA TRP A 7 4.56 -6.59 11.28
C TRP A 7 3.97 -7.86 11.87
N LEU A 8 3.51 -8.74 11.00
CA LEU A 8 2.86 -10.00 11.38
C LEU A 8 3.76 -11.19 11.06
N THR A 9 3.55 -12.26 11.84
CA THR A 9 3.95 -13.62 11.47
C THR A 9 3.05 -14.17 10.37
N LYS A 10 3.40 -15.35 9.82
CA LYS A 10 2.60 -16.00 8.78
C LYS A 10 1.18 -16.29 9.24
N ASN A 11 1.00 -16.90 10.41
CA ASN A 11 -0.32 -17.31 10.90
C ASN A 11 -1.21 -16.08 11.12
N GLU A 12 -0.66 -15.04 11.75
CA GLU A 12 -1.40 -13.80 11.99
C GLU A 12 -1.79 -13.10 10.70
N MET A 13 -0.92 -13.08 9.68
CA MET A 13 -1.27 -12.51 8.37
C MET A 13 -2.42 -13.30 7.74
N MET A 14 -2.37 -14.63 7.78
CA MET A 14 -3.44 -15.48 7.25
C MET A 14 -4.76 -15.24 7.98
N ASP A 15 -4.73 -15.04 9.30
CA ASP A 15 -5.92 -14.78 10.12
C ASP A 15 -6.59 -13.44 9.78
N THR A 16 -5.88 -12.50 9.15
CA THR A 16 -6.48 -11.23 8.69
C THR A 16 -7.38 -11.38 7.47
N GLY A 17 -7.16 -12.42 6.64
CA GLY A 17 -7.82 -12.56 5.34
C GLY A 17 -7.46 -11.48 4.30
N ALA A 18 -6.52 -10.57 4.62
CA ALA A 18 -6.11 -9.49 3.72
C ALA A 18 -5.24 -10.01 2.56
N ALA A 19 -5.18 -9.23 1.47
CA ALA A 19 -4.33 -9.56 0.33
C ALA A 19 -2.84 -9.51 0.72
N CYS A 20 -2.03 -10.41 0.15
CA CYS A 20 -0.59 -10.47 0.41
C CYS A 20 0.20 -10.50 -0.88
N PHE A 21 1.18 -9.61 -1.00
CA PHE A 21 2.17 -9.64 -2.07
C PHE A 21 3.44 -10.38 -1.65
N ILE A 22 3.90 -11.30 -2.48
CA ILE A 22 5.17 -12.01 -2.32
C ILE A 22 6.08 -11.64 -3.50
N PRO A 23 7.12 -10.83 -3.28
CA PRO A 23 8.09 -10.49 -4.33
C PRO A 23 8.85 -11.72 -4.84
N ASP A 24 9.17 -11.76 -6.14
CA ASP A 24 9.94 -12.86 -6.74
C ASP A 24 11.39 -12.90 -6.24
N ALA A 25 11.93 -11.72 -5.93
CA ALA A 25 13.28 -11.54 -5.41
C ALA A 25 13.34 -10.31 -4.50
N ILE A 26 14.46 -10.20 -3.78
CA ILE A 26 14.75 -9.05 -2.92
C ILE A 26 14.81 -7.78 -3.78
N GLY A 27 13.96 -6.79 -3.49
CA GLY A 27 13.91 -5.52 -4.22
C GLY A 27 13.19 -5.61 -5.58
N ALA A 28 12.59 -6.74 -5.92
CA ALA A 28 11.83 -6.88 -7.15
C ALA A 28 10.54 -6.05 -7.10
N PHE A 29 10.21 -5.41 -8.22
CA PHE A 29 8.89 -4.81 -8.47
C PHE A 29 7.88 -5.82 -9.02
N THR A 30 8.30 -7.08 -9.21
CA THR A 30 7.48 -8.20 -9.66
C THR A 30 7.30 -9.21 -8.53
N GLY A 31 6.21 -9.96 -8.60
CA GLY A 31 5.85 -10.94 -7.59
C GLY A 31 4.44 -11.44 -7.80
N LYS A 32 3.97 -12.22 -6.83
CA LYS A 32 2.65 -12.83 -6.84
C LYS A 32 1.77 -12.25 -5.74
N TRP A 33 0.55 -11.88 -6.13
CA TRP A 33 -0.52 -11.56 -5.19
C TRP A 33 -1.27 -12.82 -4.77
N TYR A 34 -1.57 -12.91 -3.48
CA TYR A 34 -2.50 -13.85 -2.88
C TYR A 34 -3.69 -13.03 -2.35
N GLY A 35 -4.89 -13.37 -2.81
CA GLY A 35 -6.06 -12.49 -2.67
C GLY A 35 -6.04 -11.34 -3.69
N SER A 36 -7.08 -10.51 -3.64
CA SER A 36 -7.23 -9.35 -4.52
C SER A 36 -6.80 -8.09 -3.77
N PRO A 37 -5.74 -7.37 -4.21
CA PRO A 37 -5.46 -6.07 -3.65
C PRO A 37 -6.62 -5.10 -3.98
N PRO A 38 -6.82 -4.06 -3.16
CA PRO A 38 -7.84 -3.04 -3.43
C PRO A 38 -7.58 -2.35 -4.78
N ASP A 39 -8.66 -2.17 -5.55
CA ASP A 39 -8.64 -1.46 -6.82
C ASP A 39 -8.57 0.05 -6.62
N LYS A 40 -7.94 0.74 -7.58
CA LYS A 40 -7.84 2.21 -7.72
C LYS A 40 -7.20 2.92 -6.53
N GLY A 41 -6.06 3.55 -6.73
CA GLY A 41 -5.26 4.14 -5.66
C GLY A 41 -3.94 3.42 -5.45
N ILE A 42 -3.36 3.58 -4.27
CA ILE A 42 -2.01 3.09 -3.97
C ILE A 42 -1.94 2.46 -2.58
N LEU A 43 -1.15 1.39 -2.47
CA LEU A 43 -0.81 0.75 -1.21
C LEU A 43 0.47 1.35 -0.65
N LEU A 44 0.41 1.89 0.56
CA LEU A 44 1.52 2.61 1.19
C LEU A 44 1.80 2.07 2.59
N THR A 45 3.04 2.23 3.05
CA THR A 45 3.39 1.94 4.44
C THR A 45 2.81 3.01 5.37
N ARG A 46 2.60 2.68 6.65
CA ARG A 46 2.13 3.64 7.67
C ARG A 46 2.95 4.94 7.71
N LYS A 47 4.27 4.82 7.59
CA LYS A 47 5.16 5.99 7.53
C LYS A 47 4.87 6.84 6.28
N ARG A 48 4.76 6.20 5.11
CA ARG A 48 4.53 6.93 3.86
C ARG A 48 3.16 7.60 3.81
N CYS A 49 2.12 6.98 4.36
CA CYS A 49 0.81 7.60 4.57
C CYS A 49 0.91 8.91 5.37
N LYS A 50 1.68 8.92 6.47
CA LYS A 50 1.93 10.14 7.25
C LYS A 50 2.68 11.21 6.44
N ASP A 51 3.71 10.81 5.71
CA ASP A 51 4.52 11.74 4.89
C ASP A 51 3.68 12.41 3.79
N LEU A 52 2.65 11.72 3.28
CA LEU A 52 1.70 12.23 2.27
C LEU A 52 0.49 12.96 2.88
N GLY A 53 0.47 13.22 4.18
CA GLY A 53 -0.59 13.99 4.84
C GLY A 53 -1.87 13.19 5.15
N CYS A 54 -1.86 11.87 4.99
CA CYS A 54 -3.00 10.98 5.22
C CYS A 54 -2.65 9.90 6.26
N PRO A 55 -2.37 10.27 7.53
CA PRO A 55 -1.88 9.34 8.54
C PRO A 55 -2.82 8.15 8.75
N VAL A 56 -2.24 7.07 9.27
CA VAL A 56 -2.93 5.83 9.63
C VAL A 56 -3.21 5.90 11.14
N ASP A 57 -4.48 5.93 11.52
CA ASP A 57 -4.90 5.85 12.92
C ASP A 57 -5.16 4.38 13.30
N ASP A 58 -6.35 4.05 13.80
CA ASP A 58 -6.76 2.70 14.20
C ASP A 58 -7.28 1.83 13.03
N GLU A 59 -6.94 2.20 11.80
CA GLU A 59 -7.36 1.45 10.62
C GLU A 59 -6.59 0.13 10.47
N GLN A 60 -7.28 -0.88 9.95
CA GLN A 60 -6.67 -2.16 9.59
C GLN A 60 -5.90 -2.05 8.27
N ALA A 61 -4.79 -2.78 8.19
CA ALA A 61 -4.03 -2.87 6.95
C ALA A 61 -4.87 -3.56 5.86
N THR A 62 -4.89 -2.98 4.67
CA THR A 62 -5.66 -3.52 3.53
C THR A 62 -4.90 -4.63 2.81
N ALA A 63 -3.58 -4.61 2.91
CA ALA A 63 -2.71 -5.62 2.32
C ALA A 63 -1.42 -5.79 3.12
N TYR A 64 -0.70 -6.88 2.85
CA TYR A 64 0.60 -7.16 3.42
C TYR A 64 1.63 -7.43 2.33
N MET A 65 2.90 -7.16 2.62
CA MET A 65 4.02 -7.57 1.77
C MET A 65 4.97 -8.48 2.54
N TYR A 66 5.34 -9.60 1.92
CA TYR A 66 6.35 -10.50 2.46
C TYR A 66 7.76 -9.94 2.27
N ILE A 67 8.50 -9.81 3.36
CA ILE A 67 9.87 -9.28 3.39
C ILE A 67 10.86 -10.42 3.58
N ALA A 68 11.37 -10.97 2.48
CA ALA A 68 12.25 -12.13 2.47
C ALA A 68 13.57 -11.93 3.25
N GLN A 69 14.06 -10.69 3.35
CA GLN A 69 15.32 -10.36 4.03
C GLN A 69 15.25 -10.46 5.56
N THR A 70 14.04 -10.46 6.13
CA THR A 70 13.86 -10.42 7.58
C THR A 70 14.12 -11.80 8.19
N LYS A 71 15.06 -11.86 9.14
CA LYS A 71 15.47 -13.10 9.81
C LYS A 71 14.53 -13.55 10.94
N THR A 72 13.58 -12.70 11.34
CA THR A 72 12.58 -13.02 12.36
C THR A 72 11.35 -13.68 11.72
N ASP A 73 10.42 -14.17 12.54
CA ASP A 73 9.13 -14.71 12.07
C ASP A 73 8.17 -13.61 11.58
N TYR A 74 8.36 -12.38 12.07
CA TYR A 74 7.60 -11.20 11.66
C TYR A 74 8.09 -10.69 10.30
N ARG A 75 7.56 -11.25 9.22
CA ARG A 75 7.98 -10.96 7.82
C ARG A 75 6.90 -10.31 6.97
N TYR A 76 5.70 -10.10 7.51
CA TYR A 76 4.58 -9.55 6.75
C TYR A 76 4.35 -8.11 7.17
N ALA A 77 4.80 -7.18 6.33
CA ALA A 77 4.70 -5.74 6.58
C ALA A 77 3.33 -5.20 6.15
N PRO A 78 2.66 -4.37 6.97
CA PRO A 78 1.33 -3.84 6.66
C PRO A 78 1.38 -2.69 5.64
N PHE A 79 0.42 -2.70 4.72
CA PHE A 79 0.17 -1.66 3.73
C PHE A 79 -1.29 -1.19 3.80
N TYR A 80 -1.46 0.10 3.59
CA TYR A 80 -2.73 0.81 3.71
C TYR A 80 -3.09 1.43 2.38
N HIS A 81 -4.34 1.25 1.98
CA HIS A 81 -4.85 1.82 0.75
C HIS A 81 -5.11 3.32 0.92
N ARG A 82 -4.70 4.10 -0.09
CA ARG A 82 -5.01 5.51 -0.21
C ARG A 82 -5.46 5.82 -1.63
N SER A 83 -6.61 6.45 -1.73
CA SER A 83 -7.14 7.01 -2.97
C SER A 83 -6.52 8.38 -3.24
N LEU A 84 -6.55 8.81 -4.50
CA LEU A 84 -5.88 10.05 -4.93
C LEU A 84 -6.43 11.31 -4.24
N ASP A 85 -7.71 11.30 -3.83
CA ASP A 85 -8.40 12.43 -3.19
C ASP A 85 -7.92 12.75 -1.78
N VAL A 86 -7.33 11.79 -1.06
CA VAL A 86 -6.81 12.00 0.30
C VAL A 86 -5.30 12.27 0.33
N LEU A 87 -4.60 12.14 -0.81
CA LEU A 87 -3.16 12.29 -0.90
C LEU A 87 -2.76 13.75 -1.12
N ASP A 88 -1.71 14.20 -0.44
CA ASP A 88 -1.01 15.42 -0.84
C ASP A 88 -0.19 15.15 -2.12
N ILE A 89 -0.82 15.39 -3.27
CA ILE A 89 -0.25 15.16 -4.61
C ILE A 89 1.08 15.88 -4.81
N LYS A 90 1.35 17.00 -4.10
CA LYS A 90 2.62 17.73 -4.22
C LYS A 90 3.81 16.96 -3.62
N LYS A 91 3.55 15.93 -2.82
CA LYS A 91 4.57 15.14 -2.10
C LYS A 91 4.78 13.74 -2.67
N ILE A 92 4.01 13.35 -3.69
CA ILE A 92 4.16 12.02 -4.31
C ILE A 92 5.46 11.98 -5.13
N THR A 93 6.09 10.82 -5.15
CA THR A 93 7.24 10.52 -5.99
C THR A 93 6.80 10.20 -7.41
N TYR A 94 7.76 10.22 -8.35
CA TYR A 94 7.52 9.81 -9.73
C TYR A 94 6.93 8.38 -9.86
N LEU A 95 7.36 7.43 -9.02
CA LEU A 95 6.82 6.07 -9.06
C LEU A 95 5.37 6.02 -8.57
N GLU A 96 5.04 6.74 -7.50
CA GLU A 96 3.67 6.82 -6.99
C GLU A 96 2.75 7.53 -7.99
N GLN A 97 3.25 8.58 -8.65
CA GLN A 97 2.53 9.26 -9.73
C GLN A 97 2.22 8.29 -10.88
N ARG A 98 3.19 7.45 -11.30
CA ARG A 98 2.96 6.45 -12.35
C ARG A 98 1.89 5.43 -11.98
N VAL A 99 1.82 5.03 -10.71
CA VAL A 99 0.79 4.10 -10.21
C VAL A 99 -0.60 4.75 -10.28
N LEU A 100 -0.68 6.05 -9.94
CA LEU A 100 -1.91 6.83 -9.86
C LEU A 100 -2.27 7.54 -11.17
N GLN A 101 -1.54 7.30 -12.27
CA GLN A 101 -1.65 8.11 -13.49
C GLN A 101 -3.07 8.11 -14.04
N LYS A 102 -3.74 6.95 -14.07
CA LYS A 102 -5.11 6.84 -14.58
C LYS A 102 -6.10 7.67 -13.76
N GLU A 103 -5.92 7.70 -12.45
CA GLU A 103 -6.74 8.48 -11.52
C GLU A 103 -6.46 9.98 -11.65
N ILE A 104 -5.20 10.38 -11.89
CA ILE A 104 -4.80 11.76 -12.15
C ILE A 104 -5.44 12.25 -13.44
N ASP A 105 -5.28 11.52 -14.54
CA ASP A 105 -5.86 11.87 -15.85
C ASP A 105 -7.39 11.99 -15.76
N ALA A 106 -8.04 11.07 -15.05
CA ALA A 106 -9.48 11.10 -14.83
C ALA A 106 -9.92 12.30 -13.97
N MET A 107 -9.10 12.74 -13.02
CA MET A 107 -9.37 13.92 -12.20
C MET A 107 -9.22 15.21 -13.02
N GLU A 108 -8.22 15.30 -13.89
CA GLU A 108 -7.99 16.46 -14.77
C GLU A 108 -9.11 16.59 -15.82
N ALA A 109 -9.48 15.50 -16.49
CA ALA A 109 -10.58 15.50 -17.45
C ALA A 109 -11.93 15.95 -16.85
N ARG A 110 -12.17 15.68 -15.56
CA ARG A 110 -13.36 16.17 -14.84
C ARG A 110 -13.31 17.68 -14.55
N LYS A 111 -12.12 18.24 -14.32
CA LYS A 111 -11.93 19.68 -14.10
C LYS A 111 -12.16 20.46 -15.39
N ASP A 112 -11.70 19.93 -16.52
CA ASP A 112 -11.84 20.57 -17.83
C ASP A 112 -13.26 20.40 -18.42
N GLY A 113 -14.03 19.44 -17.92
CA GLY A 113 -15.40 19.13 -18.36
C GLY A 113 -16.52 19.85 -17.61
N SER A 114 -16.24 20.90 -16.82
CA SER A 114 -17.30 21.75 -16.25
C SER A 114 -17.89 22.67 -17.34
N ILE A 115 -18.89 22.15 -18.07
CA ILE A 115 -19.93 22.92 -18.76
C ILE A 115 -21.22 22.76 -17.96
#